data_AF-A0A350U9M8-F1
#
_entry.id   AF-A0A350U9M8-F1
#
_cell.length_a   1.000
_cell.length_b   1.000
_cell.length_c   1.000
_cell.angle_alpha   90.00
_cell.angle_beta   90.00
_cell.angle_gamma   90.00
#
_symmetry.space_group_name_H-M   'P 1'
#
loop_
_entity.id
_entity.type
_entity.pdbx_description
1 polymer ?
#
loop_
_entity_poly.entity_id
_entity_poly.type
_entity_poly.pdbx_seq_one_letter_code
_entity_poly.pdbx_strand_id
1 'polypeptide(L)'
;MGTDIFNTDSGRKFLALIKAVFKVSDLISDLVIREKIKKQNLKIYENFISSGGGNNHSDLLKNIDVLRGFLFLAGQMNLIKDEHLKALENGFLFFKSHISAAPPAPAPAKIELTERQEKIMKYFQEHGQAKLAELTEFLPNFSERTIRNELSVLIGLRQIKRSGAGNGSFYEMFR
;
A
#
# COMPACT_ATOMS: atom_id res chain seq x y z
N MET A 1 -5.41 22.32 25.10
CA MET A 1 -5.11 20.97 25.60
C MET A 1 -4.95 20.07 24.38
N GLY A 2 -3.73 19.62 24.09
CA GLY A 2 -3.48 18.81 22.90
C GLY A 2 -4.21 17.47 23.01
N THR A 3 -4.98 17.12 21.99
CA THR A 3 -5.57 15.79 21.85
C THR A 3 -4.46 14.75 21.91
N ASP A 4 -4.47 13.90 22.94
CA ASP A 4 -3.58 12.74 23.04
C ASP A 4 -3.75 11.88 21.78
N ILE A 5 -2.67 11.72 21.01
CA ILE A 5 -2.64 10.97 19.75
C ILE A 5 -3.10 9.52 19.94
N PHE A 6 -2.99 8.99 21.16
CA PHE A 6 -3.41 7.63 21.51
C PHE A 6 -4.90 7.51 21.85
N ASN A 7 -5.64 8.60 21.98
CA ASN A 7 -7.10 8.54 22.13
C ASN A 7 -7.83 8.31 20.80
N THR A 8 -7.13 8.49 19.68
CA THR A 8 -7.65 8.16 18.35
C THR A 8 -7.74 6.64 18.15
N ASP A 9 -8.60 6.18 17.24
CA ASP A 9 -8.68 4.75 16.89
C ASP A 9 -7.35 4.22 16.33
N SER A 10 -6.72 4.97 15.43
CA SER A 10 -5.40 4.67 14.88
C SER A 10 -4.31 4.62 15.95
N GLY A 11 -4.30 5.56 16.91
CA GLY A 11 -3.34 5.57 18.01
C GLY A 11 -3.50 4.37 18.95
N ARG A 12 -4.75 3.99 19.27
CA ARG A 12 -5.03 2.78 20.08
C ARG A 12 -4.56 1.51 19.38
N LYS A 13 -4.86 1.37 18.09
CA LYS A 13 -4.44 0.21 17.28
C LYS A 13 -2.92 0.16 17.12
N PHE A 14 -2.27 1.29 16.93
CA PHE A 14 -0.81 1.39 16.92
C PHE A 14 -0.20 0.93 18.25
N LEU A 15 -0.71 1.43 19.37
CA LEU A 15 -0.22 1.04 20.70
C LEU A 15 -0.43 -0.46 20.96
N ALA A 16 -1.55 -1.03 20.50
CA ALA A 16 -1.80 -2.46 20.57
C ALA A 16 -0.77 -3.26 19.75
N LEU A 17 -0.41 -2.81 18.55
CA LEU A 17 0.61 -3.42 17.71
C LEU A 17 2.00 -3.38 18.38
N ILE A 18 2.41 -2.22 18.92
CA ILE A 18 3.68 -2.08 19.65
C ILE A 18 3.74 -3.05 20.83
N LYS A 19 2.65 -3.16 21.61
CA LYS A 19 2.54 -4.11 22.73
C LYS A 19 2.61 -5.57 22.26
N ALA A 20 1.96 -5.90 21.16
CA ALA A 20 1.98 -7.25 20.61
C ALA A 20 3.40 -7.67 20.19
N VAL A 21 4.16 -6.77 19.55
CA VAL A 21 5.56 -7.02 19.18
C VAL A 21 6.42 -7.28 20.42
N PHE A 22 6.26 -6.52 21.49
CA PHE A 22 6.99 -6.80 22.75
C PHE A 22 6.67 -8.18 23.30
N LYS A 23 5.39 -8.53 23.42
CA LYS A 23 4.96 -9.84 23.91
C LYS A 23 5.54 -10.98 23.09
N VAL A 24 5.52 -10.86 21.76
CA VAL A 24 6.11 -11.88 20.88
C VAL A 24 7.62 -11.92 21.02
N SER A 25 8.29 -10.78 21.15
CA SER A 25 9.74 -10.73 21.33
C SER A 25 10.19 -11.40 22.64
N ASP A 26 9.39 -11.32 23.71
CA ASP A 26 9.71 -11.97 24.99
C ASP A 26 9.73 -13.50 24.89
N LEU A 27 9.06 -14.09 23.89
CA LEU A 27 9.05 -15.52 23.63
C LEU A 27 10.31 -16.02 22.89
N ILE A 28 11.08 -15.12 22.27
CA ILE A 28 12.23 -15.46 21.41
C ILE A 28 13.42 -15.82 22.30
N SER A 29 13.86 -17.07 22.32
CA SER A 29 15.01 -17.51 23.15
C SER A 29 16.34 -16.83 22.79
N ASP A 30 16.55 -16.52 21.50
CA ASP A 30 17.75 -15.83 21.03
C ASP A 30 17.79 -14.37 21.51
N LEU A 31 18.76 -14.05 22.37
CA LEU A 31 18.91 -12.73 22.97
C LEU A 31 19.22 -11.65 21.91
N VAL A 32 20.02 -11.97 20.90
CA VAL A 32 20.44 -10.99 19.88
C VAL A 32 19.23 -10.57 19.04
N ILE A 33 18.46 -11.52 18.54
CA ILE A 33 17.26 -11.27 17.74
C ILE A 33 16.21 -10.56 18.59
N ARG A 34 16.00 -11.02 19.83
CA ARG A 34 15.08 -10.39 20.80
C ARG A 34 15.40 -8.90 20.98
N GLU A 35 16.66 -8.56 21.27
CA GLU A 35 17.06 -7.18 21.51
C GLU A 35 16.98 -6.31 20.25
N LYS A 36 17.30 -6.86 19.06
CA LYS A 36 17.14 -6.14 17.79
C LYS A 36 15.68 -5.81 17.50
N ILE A 37 14.76 -6.75 17.72
CA ILE A 37 13.32 -6.55 17.54
C ILE A 37 12.81 -5.50 18.53
N LYS A 38 13.13 -5.61 19.82
CA LYS A 38 12.70 -4.64 20.85
C LYS A 38 13.20 -3.23 20.56
N LYS A 39 14.49 -3.09 20.24
CA LYS A 39 15.09 -1.79 19.89
C LYS A 39 14.43 -1.17 18.65
N GLN A 40 14.16 -1.97 17.63
CA GLN A 40 13.49 -1.49 16.43
C GLN A 40 12.03 -1.11 16.70
N ASN A 41 11.33 -1.86 17.56
CA ASN A 41 9.96 -1.56 17.99
C ASN A 41 9.87 -0.22 18.75
N LEU A 42 10.82 0.04 19.67
CA LEU A 42 10.94 1.33 20.35
C LEU A 42 11.19 2.48 19.37
N LYS A 43 12.08 2.28 18.39
CA LYS A 43 12.35 3.28 17.36
C LYS A 43 11.10 3.64 16.55
N ILE A 44 10.22 2.67 16.25
CA ILE A 44 8.93 2.92 15.58
C ILE A 44 8.01 3.76 16.48
N TYR A 45 7.93 3.41 17.76
CA TYR A 45 7.14 4.16 18.75
C TYR A 45 7.60 5.61 18.89
N GLU A 46 8.92 5.83 19.02
CA GLU A 46 9.52 7.17 19.08
C GLU A 46 9.21 7.98 17.81
N ASN A 47 9.43 7.40 16.62
CA ASN A 47 9.12 8.07 15.36
C ASN A 47 7.64 8.45 15.23
N PHE A 48 6.72 7.61 15.71
CA PHE A 48 5.29 7.90 15.68
C PHE A 48 4.93 9.10 16.58
N ILE A 49 5.49 9.16 17.79
CA ILE A 49 5.28 10.28 18.72
C ILE A 49 5.91 11.56 18.19
N SER A 50 7.18 11.51 17.77
CA SER A 50 7.94 12.67 17.30
C SER A 50 7.36 13.27 16.02
N SER A 51 6.67 12.47 15.19
CA SER A 51 5.98 12.95 13.99
C SER A 51 4.57 13.49 14.24
N GLY A 52 4.11 13.53 15.50
CA GLY A 52 2.75 13.93 15.86
C GLY A 52 1.68 13.06 15.21
N GLY A 53 2.02 11.82 14.83
CA GLY A 53 1.17 10.93 14.06
C GLY A 53 0.99 11.27 12.57
N GLY A 54 1.68 12.28 12.01
CA GLY A 54 1.30 12.86 10.71
C GLY A 54 2.39 13.16 9.68
N ASN A 55 3.64 13.48 10.05
CA ASN A 55 4.49 14.24 9.11
C ASN A 55 5.73 13.52 8.53
N ASN A 56 6.10 12.34 9.03
CA ASN A 56 7.31 11.65 8.53
C ASN A 56 7.08 10.16 8.20
N HIS A 57 6.16 9.92 7.27
CA HIS A 57 5.69 8.57 6.91
C HIS A 57 6.77 7.69 6.28
N SER A 58 7.71 8.27 5.52
CA SER A 58 8.80 7.51 4.89
C SER A 58 9.65 6.77 5.94
N ASP A 59 10.10 7.45 6.98
CA ASP A 59 11.02 6.84 7.95
C ASP A 59 10.29 5.89 8.90
N LEU A 60 9.03 6.18 9.23
CA LEU A 60 8.17 5.24 9.95
C LEU A 60 7.96 3.94 9.16
N LEU A 61 7.65 4.03 7.87
CA LEU A 61 7.47 2.88 6.99
C LEU A 61 8.76 2.05 6.85
N LYS A 62 9.91 2.72 6.65
CA LYS A 62 11.23 2.04 6.63
C LYS A 62 11.48 1.29 7.93
N ASN A 63 11.21 1.92 9.07
CA ASN A 63 11.44 1.29 10.37
C ASN A 63 10.50 0.09 10.59
N ILE A 64 9.26 0.15 10.11
CA ILE A 64 8.32 -0.99 10.11
C ILE A 64 8.84 -2.13 9.23
N ASP A 65 9.37 -1.84 8.04
CA ASP A 65 9.89 -2.87 7.15
C ASP A 65 11.13 -3.58 7.71
N VAL A 66 12.02 -2.83 8.37
CA VAL A 66 13.15 -3.43 9.10
C VAL A 66 12.66 -4.36 10.22
N LEU A 67 11.65 -3.94 10.99
CA LEU A 67 11.07 -4.78 12.05
C LEU A 67 10.46 -6.07 11.48
N ARG A 68 9.71 -5.97 10.39
CA ARG A 68 9.13 -7.13 9.69
C ARG A 68 10.22 -8.08 9.19
N GLY A 69 11.33 -7.56 8.69
CA GLY A 69 12.50 -8.37 8.32
C GLY A 69 13.06 -9.19 9.48
N PHE A 70 13.21 -8.58 10.66
CA PHE A 70 13.66 -9.32 11.85
C PHE A 70 12.66 -10.36 12.33
N LEU A 71 11.36 -10.05 12.31
CA LEU A 71 10.31 -11.01 12.67
C LEU A 71 10.27 -12.19 11.70
N PHE A 72 10.41 -11.92 10.40
CA PHE A 72 10.48 -12.96 9.38
C PHE A 72 11.70 -13.87 9.60
N LEU A 73 12.88 -13.29 9.84
CA LEU A 73 14.09 -14.06 10.16
C LEU A 73 13.89 -14.94 11.41
N ALA A 74 13.32 -14.36 12.48
CA ALA A 74 13.02 -15.11 13.70
C ALA A 74 12.04 -16.27 13.44
N GLY A 75 11.07 -16.08 12.54
CA GLY A 75 10.18 -17.13 12.05
C GLY A 75 10.90 -18.24 11.30
N GLN A 76 11.78 -17.89 10.36
CA GLN A 76 12.60 -18.87 9.63
C GLN A 76 13.52 -19.69 10.56
N MET A 77 13.94 -19.10 11.68
CA MET A 77 14.70 -19.77 12.72
C MET A 77 13.84 -20.59 13.70
N ASN A 78 12.51 -20.68 13.48
CA ASN A 78 11.54 -21.31 14.37
C ASN A 78 11.51 -20.73 15.79
N LEU A 79 11.90 -19.46 15.97
CA LEU A 79 11.90 -18.77 17.26
C LEU A 79 10.53 -18.15 17.61
N ILE A 80 9.65 -18.04 16.62
CA ILE A 80 8.29 -17.51 16.75
C ILE A 80 7.34 -18.45 16.02
N LYS A 81 6.20 -18.77 16.63
CA LYS A 81 5.14 -19.57 15.98
C LYS A 81 4.50 -18.79 14.82
N ASP A 82 4.16 -19.49 13.75
CA ASP A 82 3.51 -18.92 12.56
C ASP A 82 2.24 -18.14 12.87
N GLU A 83 1.45 -18.59 13.85
CA GLU A 83 0.23 -17.91 14.29
C GLU A 83 0.51 -16.50 14.81
N HIS A 84 1.59 -16.34 15.59
CA HIS A 84 2.01 -15.05 16.12
C HIS A 84 2.56 -14.15 15.01
N LEU A 85 3.30 -14.72 14.06
CA LEU A 85 3.79 -13.98 12.89
C LEU A 85 2.67 -13.48 12.00
N LYS A 86 1.69 -14.34 11.68
CA LYS A 86 0.51 -13.97 10.89
C LYS A 86 -0.31 -12.86 11.58
N ALA A 87 -0.50 -12.95 12.90
CA ALA A 87 -1.20 -11.93 13.66
C ALA A 87 -0.48 -10.57 13.63
N LEU A 88 0.84 -10.56 13.80
CA LEU A 88 1.66 -9.35 13.70
C LEU A 88 1.62 -8.76 12.29
N GLU A 89 1.76 -9.61 11.27
CA GLU A 89 1.77 -9.20 9.86
C GLU A 89 0.45 -8.54 9.44
N ASN A 90 -0.69 -9.11 9.85
CA ASN A 90 -1.99 -8.49 9.65
C ASN A 90 -2.09 -7.11 10.33
N GLY A 91 -1.53 -6.97 11.53
CA GLY A 91 -1.45 -5.71 12.25
C GLY A 91 -0.59 -4.66 11.54
N PHE A 92 0.57 -5.05 11.00
CA PHE A 92 1.42 -4.16 10.21
C PHE A 92 0.78 -3.78 8.88
N LEU A 93 0.09 -4.69 8.21
CA LEU A 93 -0.60 -4.40 6.95
C LEU A 93 -1.73 -3.39 7.18
N PHE A 94 -2.54 -3.61 8.22
CA PHE A 94 -3.56 -2.66 8.65
C PHE A 94 -2.93 -1.29 8.92
N PHE A 95 -1.84 -1.24 9.70
CA PHE A 95 -1.21 0.03 10.05
C PHE A 95 -0.55 0.73 8.85
N LYS A 96 0.11 -0.02 7.96
CA LYS A 96 0.65 0.51 6.69
C LYS A 96 -0.43 1.10 5.80
N SER A 97 -1.60 0.46 5.70
CA SER A 97 -2.72 1.01 4.94
C SER A 97 -3.25 2.33 5.52
N HIS A 98 -3.14 2.53 6.84
CA HIS A 98 -3.57 3.74 7.52
C HIS A 98 -2.50 4.84 7.51
N ILE A 99 -1.20 4.51 7.53
CA ILE A 99 -0.10 5.49 7.39
C ILE A 99 0.09 5.91 5.92
N SER A 100 -0.07 4.98 4.99
CA SER A 100 0.03 5.27 3.55
C SER A 100 -1.19 6.03 3.02
N ALA A 101 -2.11 6.44 3.90
CA ALA A 101 -3.31 7.17 3.54
C ALA A 101 -2.97 8.67 3.27
N ALA A 102 -2.50 9.08 2.08
CA ALA A 102 -3.38 9.54 1.00
C ALA A 102 -4.68 8.74 0.90
N PRO A 103 -5.84 9.41 0.79
CA PRO A 103 -7.14 9.03 1.35
C PRO A 103 -7.50 7.54 1.21
N PRO A 104 -8.37 6.98 2.09
CA PRO A 104 -8.84 5.61 1.96
C PRO A 104 -9.24 5.37 0.51
N ALA A 105 -8.83 4.22 -0.06
CA ALA A 105 -9.38 3.79 -1.35
C ALA A 105 -10.90 4.01 -1.25
N PRO A 106 -11.47 4.92 -2.06
CA PRO A 106 -12.86 5.29 -1.87
C PRO A 106 -13.65 4.01 -2.16
N ALA A 107 -14.63 3.69 -1.31
CA ALA A 107 -15.80 3.01 -1.82
C ALA A 107 -16.20 3.77 -3.10
N PRO A 108 -16.34 3.11 -4.26
CA PRO A 108 -16.12 3.70 -5.58
C PRO A 108 -16.84 5.05 -5.70
N ALA A 109 -16.11 6.12 -5.41
CA ALA A 109 -16.55 7.45 -5.78
C ALA A 109 -16.49 7.42 -7.29
N LYS A 110 -17.62 7.64 -7.97
CA LYS A 110 -17.66 7.80 -9.42
C LYS A 110 -16.53 8.77 -9.78
N ILE A 111 -15.47 8.24 -10.38
CA ILE A 111 -14.45 9.08 -10.99
C ILE A 111 -15.22 9.82 -12.06
N GLU A 112 -15.32 11.15 -11.97
CA GLU A 112 -15.85 11.97 -13.05
C GLU A 112 -14.84 11.88 -14.19
N LEU A 113 -14.98 10.81 -14.97
CA LEU A 113 -14.29 10.63 -16.22
C LEU A 113 -14.83 11.71 -17.16
N THR A 114 -13.92 12.35 -17.90
CA THR A 114 -14.36 13.19 -19.01
C THR A 114 -15.12 12.32 -20.03
N GLU A 115 -16.03 12.92 -20.81
CA GLU A 115 -16.76 12.19 -21.88
C GLU A 115 -15.84 11.36 -22.79
N ARG A 116 -14.59 11.82 -22.97
CA ARG A 116 -13.56 11.11 -23.74
C ARG A 116 -13.03 9.87 -23.02
N GLN A 117 -12.75 9.99 -21.72
CA GLN A 117 -12.29 8.88 -20.89
C GLN A 117 -13.39 7.84 -20.68
N GLU A 118 -14.65 8.27 -20.57
CA GLU A 118 -15.81 7.37 -20.52
C GLU A 118 -15.90 6.49 -21.78
N LYS A 119 -15.69 7.08 -22.97
CA LYS A 119 -15.68 6.32 -24.23
C LYS A 119 -14.55 5.28 -24.26
N ILE A 120 -13.37 5.63 -23.77
CA ILE A 120 -12.23 4.71 -23.67
C ILE A 120 -12.55 3.58 -22.67
N MET A 121 -13.11 3.91 -21.51
CA MET A 121 -13.49 2.92 -20.50
C MET A 121 -14.61 2.00 -20.97
N LYS A 122 -15.58 2.50 -21.73
CA LYS A 122 -16.64 1.69 -22.33
C LYS A 122 -16.05 0.64 -23.29
N TYR A 123 -15.07 1.03 -24.11
CA TYR A 123 -14.36 0.09 -24.98
C TYR A 123 -13.71 -1.05 -24.17
N PHE A 124 -13.01 -0.71 -23.08
CA PHE A 124 -12.38 -1.70 -22.20
C PHE A 124 -13.38 -2.58 -21.44
N GLN A 125 -14.57 -2.08 -21.10
CA GLN A 125 -15.63 -2.90 -20.50
C GLN A 125 -16.19 -3.93 -21.48
N GLU A 126 -16.26 -3.61 -22.76
CA GLU A 126 -16.78 -4.49 -23.81
C GLU A 126 -15.72 -5.50 -24.32
N HIS A 127 -14.46 -5.09 -24.43
CA HIS A 127 -13.39 -5.87 -25.08
C HIS A 127 -12.32 -6.40 -24.10
N GLY A 128 -12.28 -5.91 -22.87
CA GLY A 128 -11.36 -6.31 -21.79
C GLY A 128 -9.93 -5.75 -21.93
N GLN A 129 -9.36 -5.79 -23.13
CA GLN A 129 -8.04 -5.26 -23.45
C GLN A 129 -8.01 -4.60 -24.83
N ALA A 130 -7.05 -3.71 -25.06
CA ALA A 130 -6.90 -3.01 -26.32
C ALA A 130 -5.43 -2.66 -26.62
N LYS A 131 -5.06 -2.65 -27.89
CA LYS A 131 -3.83 -1.99 -28.37
C LYS A 131 -4.10 -0.53 -28.69
N LEU A 132 -3.03 0.28 -28.75
CA LEU A 132 -3.15 1.70 -29.13
C LEU A 132 -3.78 1.86 -30.52
N ALA A 133 -3.42 1.02 -31.48
CA ALA A 133 -3.96 1.01 -32.84
C ALA A 133 -5.48 0.79 -32.85
N GLU A 134 -5.97 -0.20 -32.09
CA GLU A 134 -7.40 -0.51 -31.97
C GLU A 134 -8.18 0.66 -31.37
N LEU A 135 -7.60 1.36 -30.38
CA LEU A 135 -8.20 2.56 -29.80
C LEU A 135 -8.19 3.76 -30.76
N THR A 136 -7.21 3.84 -31.66
CA THR A 136 -7.17 4.89 -32.69
C THR A 136 -8.21 4.67 -33.77
N GLU A 137 -8.47 3.41 -34.12
CA GLU A 137 -9.57 3.03 -35.04
C GLU A 137 -10.94 3.28 -34.40
N PHE A 138 -11.10 2.97 -33.11
CA PHE A 138 -12.36 3.18 -32.38
C PHE A 138 -12.66 4.66 -32.11
N LEU A 139 -11.62 5.50 -31.98
CA LEU A 139 -11.74 6.93 -31.72
C LEU A 139 -11.04 7.78 -32.80
N PRO A 140 -11.54 7.76 -34.05
CA PRO A 140 -10.88 8.43 -35.17
C PRO A 140 -10.87 9.96 -35.02
N ASN A 141 -11.72 10.51 -34.15
CA ASN A 141 -11.80 11.93 -33.86
C ASN A 141 -10.67 12.43 -32.93
N PHE A 142 -9.82 11.54 -32.42
CA PHE A 142 -8.70 11.92 -31.55
C PHE A 142 -7.38 11.46 -32.14
N SER A 143 -6.36 12.33 -32.04
CA SER A 143 -5.00 11.97 -32.44
C SER A 143 -4.43 10.87 -31.54
N GLU A 144 -3.50 10.08 -32.07
CA GLU A 144 -2.77 9.06 -31.30
C GLU A 144 -2.10 9.64 -30.03
N ARG A 145 -1.58 10.89 -30.12
CA ARG A 145 -1.01 11.61 -28.97
C ARG A 145 -2.06 11.89 -27.90
N THR A 146 -3.27 12.29 -28.30
CA THR A 146 -4.39 12.52 -27.38
C THR A 146 -4.78 11.24 -26.68
N ILE A 147 -4.92 10.13 -27.42
CA ILE A 147 -5.27 8.82 -26.85
C ILE A 147 -4.18 8.35 -25.87
N ARG A 148 -2.90 8.51 -26.20
CA ARG A 148 -1.80 8.19 -25.28
C ARG A 148 -1.84 9.00 -23.99
N ASN A 149 -2.17 10.29 -24.07
CA ASN A 149 -2.33 11.13 -22.89
C ASN A 149 -3.48 10.63 -22.01
N GLU A 150 -4.64 10.33 -22.59
CA GLU A 150 -5.80 9.82 -21.85
C GLU A 150 -5.50 8.45 -21.22
N LEU A 151 -4.83 7.54 -21.93
CA LEU A 151 -4.37 6.26 -21.36
C LEU A 151 -3.38 6.47 -20.21
N SER A 152 -2.48 7.45 -20.31
CA SER A 152 -1.55 7.80 -19.23
C SER A 152 -2.30 8.31 -17.99
N VAL A 153 -3.34 9.12 -18.20
CA VAL A 153 -4.23 9.57 -17.12
C VAL A 153 -4.98 8.39 -16.50
N LEU A 154 -5.59 7.51 -17.30
CA LEU A 154 -6.31 6.33 -16.83
C LEU A 154 -5.42 5.32 -16.08
N ILE A 155 -4.15 5.18 -16.48
CA ILE A 155 -3.14 4.41 -15.75
C ILE A 155 -2.82 5.08 -14.40
N GLY A 156 -2.63 6.40 -14.40
CA GLY A 156 -2.41 7.18 -13.17
C GLY A 156 -3.59 7.09 -12.19
N LEU A 157 -4.82 7.02 -12.72
CA LEU A 157 -6.07 6.80 -11.98
C LEU A 157 -6.31 5.33 -11.59
N ARG A 158 -5.39 4.42 -11.91
CA ARG A 158 -5.48 2.97 -11.65
C ARG A 158 -6.77 2.34 -12.21
N GLN A 159 -7.29 2.85 -13.33
CA GLN A 159 -8.43 2.24 -14.02
C GLN A 159 -8.00 1.13 -14.98
N ILE A 160 -6.82 1.30 -15.59
CA ILE A 160 -6.22 0.35 -16.54
C ILE A 160 -4.72 0.19 -16.24
N LYS A 161 -4.16 -0.95 -16.64
CA LYS A 161 -2.71 -1.20 -16.63
C LYS A 161 -2.21 -1.41 -18.05
N ARG A 162 -0.94 -1.07 -18.27
CA ARG A 162 -0.22 -1.39 -19.50
C ARG A 162 0.57 -2.68 -19.28
N SER A 163 0.34 -3.66 -20.15
CA SER A 163 0.99 -4.97 -20.12
C SER A 163 1.73 -5.19 -21.46
N GLY A 164 2.91 -5.82 -21.40
CA GLY A 164 3.77 -6.07 -22.57
C GLY A 164 4.80 -4.98 -22.88
N ALA A 165 5.79 -5.31 -23.73
CA ALA A 165 6.93 -4.47 -24.06
C ALA A 165 6.98 -4.10 -25.55
N GLY A 166 7.39 -2.86 -25.86
CA GLY A 166 7.57 -2.36 -27.24
C GLY A 166 6.27 -2.33 -28.05
N ASN A 167 6.31 -2.82 -29.29
CA ASN A 167 5.16 -2.91 -30.20
C ASN A 167 4.09 -3.92 -29.77
N GLY A 168 4.39 -4.74 -28.74
CA GLY A 168 3.45 -5.69 -28.13
C GLY A 168 2.71 -5.15 -26.92
N SER A 169 2.79 -3.85 -26.61
CA SER A 169 2.05 -3.28 -25.48
C SER A 169 0.54 -3.27 -25.73
N PHE A 170 -0.20 -3.80 -24.78
CA PHE A 170 -1.65 -3.71 -24.68
C PHE A 170 -2.04 -3.08 -23.34
N TYR A 171 -3.24 -2.53 -23.30
CA TYR A 171 -3.85 -1.92 -22.13
C TYR A 171 -5.02 -2.80 -21.71
N GLU A 172 -5.20 -3.02 -20.41
CA GLU A 172 -6.25 -3.88 -19.87
C GLU A 172 -6.76 -3.31 -18.55
N MET A 173 -8.02 -3.62 -18.19
CA MET A 173 -8.57 -3.22 -16.89
C MET A 173 -7.87 -3.97 -15.75
N PHE A 174 -7.80 -3.36 -14.56
CA PHE A 174 -7.47 -4.10 -13.35
C PHE A 174 -8.62 -5.09 -13.06
N ARG A 175 -8.31 -6.39 -13.08
CA ARG A 175 -9.20 -7.45 -12.56
C ARG A 175 -9.07 -7.57 -11.06
#